data_AF-A0A847KLT4-F1
#
_entry.id   AF-A0A847KLT4-F1
#
_cell.length_a   1.000
_cell.length_b   1.000
_cell.length_c   1.000
_cell.angle_alpha   90.00
_cell.angle_beta   90.00
_cell.angle_gamma   90.00
#
_symmetry.space_group_name_H-M   'P 1'
#
loop_
_entity.id
_entity.type
_entity.pdbx_description
1 polymer ?
#
loop_
_entity_poly.entity_id
_entity_poly.type
_entity_poly.pdbx_seq_one_letter_code
_entity_poly.pdbx_strand_id
1 'polypeptide(L)'
;MADEAYTLPPSAAPANHGHTRASWTLVVGVLLGALVIGVGLAIGNPPLWITGLAVVVGALIASMVMRSRGLGQPLPDSTRRDWYAD
;
A
#
# COMPACT_ATOMS: atom_id res chain seq x y z
N MET A 1 9.85 -14.41 39.54
CA MET A 1 9.74 -13.88 38.16
C MET A 1 8.51 -14.53 37.58
N ALA A 2 7.48 -13.75 37.26
CA ALA A 2 6.29 -14.30 36.61
C ALA A 2 6.66 -14.54 35.14
N ASP A 3 6.51 -15.78 34.68
CA ASP A 3 6.62 -16.12 33.26
C ASP A 3 5.42 -15.51 32.55
N GLU A 4 5.60 -14.31 31.99
CA GLU A 4 4.60 -13.67 31.16
C GLU A 4 4.46 -14.50 29.89
N ALA A 5 3.31 -15.17 29.75
CA ALA A 5 2.99 -16.01 28.62
C ALA A 5 3.02 -15.16 27.34
N TYR A 6 4.13 -15.25 26.62
CA TYR A 6 4.33 -14.56 25.35
C TYR A 6 3.42 -15.20 24.29
N THR A 7 2.26 -14.57 24.07
CA THR A 7 1.31 -14.98 23.04
C THR A 7 1.82 -14.49 21.68
N LEU A 8 2.25 -15.44 20.85
CA LEU A 8 2.57 -15.17 19.46
C LEU A 8 1.29 -14.99 18.65
N PRO A 9 1.28 -14.09 17.65
CA PRO A 9 0.15 -13.97 16.74
C PRO A 9 -0.08 -15.30 15.99
N PRO A 10 -1.34 -15.65 15.70
CA PRO A 10 -1.75 -16.95 15.17
C PRO A 10 -1.15 -17.28 13.79
N SER A 11 -0.63 -16.28 13.07
CA SER A 11 0.13 -16.54 11.85
C SER A 11 1.22 -15.51 11.61
N ALA A 12 2.30 -15.98 10.97
CA ALA A 12 3.35 -15.10 10.46
C ALA A 12 2.76 -14.11 9.46
N ALA A 13 3.23 -12.85 9.53
CA ALA A 13 2.83 -11.81 8.60
C ALA A 13 3.08 -12.26 7.14
N PRO A 14 2.23 -11.85 6.18
CA PRO A 14 2.44 -12.16 4.78
C PRO A 14 3.86 -11.76 4.33
N ALA A 15 4.59 -12.67 3.68
CA ALA A 15 5.91 -12.42 3.11
C ALA A 15 5.83 -11.59 1.81
N ASN A 16 4.97 -10.58 1.78
CA ASN A 16 4.97 -9.55 0.75
C ASN A 16 5.59 -8.30 1.39
N HIS A 17 6.87 -8.02 1.12
CA HIS A 17 7.60 -6.89 1.70
C HIS A 17 7.09 -5.53 1.17
N GLY A 18 5.81 -5.22 1.36
CA GLY A 18 5.11 -4.10 0.71
C GLY A 18 4.87 -4.31 -0.79
N HIS A 19 5.16 -5.49 -1.34
CA HIS A 19 5.17 -5.77 -2.78
C HIS A 19 3.81 -6.25 -3.35
N THR A 20 2.71 -5.58 -2.98
CA THR A 20 1.40 -5.88 -3.59
C THR A 20 1.22 -5.11 -4.88
N ARG A 21 0.35 -5.59 -5.78
CA ARG A 21 0.04 -4.86 -7.02
C ARG A 21 -0.62 -3.52 -6.70
N ALA A 22 -1.55 -3.51 -5.75
CA ALA A 22 -2.24 -2.28 -5.31
C ALA A 22 -1.28 -1.23 -4.71
N SER A 23 -0.28 -1.66 -3.93
CA SER A 23 0.72 -0.74 -3.36
C SER A 23 1.64 -0.16 -4.42
N TRP A 24 2.17 -0.98 -5.35
CA TRP A 24 3.03 -0.48 -6.42
C TRP A 24 2.32 0.47 -7.38
N THR A 25 1.05 0.19 -7.71
CA THR A 25 0.25 1.12 -8.51
C THR A 25 0.08 2.46 -7.83
N LEU A 26 -0.17 2.48 -6.51
CA LEU A 26 -0.27 3.72 -5.75
C LEU A 26 1.07 4.47 -5.74
N VAL A 27 2.16 3.78 -5.38
CA VAL A 27 3.50 4.38 -5.25
C VAL A 27 3.94 5.01 -6.56
N VAL A 28 3.90 4.27 -7.67
CA VAL A 28 4.33 4.79 -8.97
C VAL A 28 3.44 5.95 -9.42
N GLY A 29 2.12 5.81 -9.28
CA GLY A 29 1.19 6.87 -9.69
C GLY A 29 1.37 8.16 -8.90
N VAL A 30 1.54 8.07 -7.57
CA VAL A 30 1.79 9.24 -6.71
C VAL A 30 3.14 9.86 -7.01
N LEU A 31 4.20 9.07 -7.21
CA LEU A 31 5.53 9.60 -7.56
C LEU A 31 5.53 10.34 -8.90
N LEU A 32 4.87 9.79 -9.92
CA LEU A 32 4.73 10.45 -11.22
C LEU A 32 3.90 11.73 -11.12
N GLY A 33 2.77 11.68 -10.39
CA GLY A 33 1.94 12.87 -10.16
C GLY A 33 2.69 13.97 -9.40
N ALA A 34 3.42 13.61 -8.34
CA ALA A 34 4.25 14.53 -7.56
C ALA A 34 5.37 15.16 -8.40
N LEU A 35 6.01 14.39 -9.28
CA LEU A 35 7.00 14.89 -10.22
C LEU A 35 6.39 15.95 -11.15
N VAL A 36 5.21 15.66 -11.74
CA VAL A 36 4.51 16.60 -12.64
C VAL A 36 4.06 17.87 -11.89
N ILE A 37 3.57 17.73 -10.65
CA ILE A 37 3.23 18.86 -9.78
C ILE A 37 4.47 19.72 -9.54
N GLY A 38 5.58 19.10 -9.13
CA GLY A 38 6.84 19.79 -8.85
C GLY A 38 7.35 20.59 -10.05
N VAL A 39 7.34 19.99 -11.24
CA VAL A 39 7.71 20.68 -12.48
C VAL A 39 6.75 21.83 -12.78
N GLY A 40 5.44 21.60 -12.70
CA GLY A 40 4.42 22.63 -12.94
C GLY A 40 4.53 23.82 -12.01
N LEU A 41 4.81 23.59 -10.72
CA LEU A 41 5.05 24.66 -9.76
C LEU A 41 6.38 25.39 -10.03
N ALA A 42 7.45 24.67 -10.37
CA ALA A 42 8.77 25.25 -10.64
C ALA A 42 8.78 26.24 -11.81
N ILE A 43 7.97 25.98 -12.85
CA ILE A 43 7.84 26.86 -14.02
C ILE A 43 6.61 27.78 -13.97
N GLY A 44 5.85 27.77 -12.86
CA GLY A 44 4.64 28.59 -12.71
C GLY A 44 3.55 28.28 -13.73
N ASN A 45 3.37 27.02 -14.13
CA ASN A 45 2.39 26.57 -15.11
C ASN A 45 1.19 25.88 -14.41
N PRO A 46 0.04 26.57 -14.25
CA PRO A 46 -1.10 26.01 -13.55
C PRO A 46 -1.71 24.76 -14.17
N PRO A 47 -1.96 24.71 -15.49
CA PRO A 47 -2.44 23.50 -16.14
C PRO A 47 -1.58 22.26 -15.83
N LEU A 48 -0.26 22.42 -15.79
CA LEU A 48 0.66 21.30 -15.57
C LEU A 48 0.56 20.74 -14.15
N TRP A 49 0.58 21.58 -13.11
CA TRP A 49 0.47 21.04 -11.74
C TRP A 49 -0.95 20.52 -11.44
N ILE A 50 -2.00 21.09 -12.06
CA ILE A 50 -3.36 20.53 -11.99
C ILE A 50 -3.42 19.14 -12.64
N THR A 51 -2.74 18.95 -13.77
CA THR A 51 -2.63 17.63 -14.42
C THR A 51 -1.95 16.62 -13.50
N GLY A 52 -0.86 17.02 -12.84
CA GLY A 52 -0.19 16.16 -11.86
C GLY A 52 -1.09 15.79 -10.67
N LEU A 53 -1.91 16.73 -10.19
CA LEU A 53 -2.91 16.46 -9.14
C LEU A 53 -3.96 15.44 -9.60
N ALA A 54 -4.45 15.55 -10.83
CA ALA A 54 -5.39 14.58 -11.40
C ALA A 54 -4.78 13.17 -11.47
N VAL A 55 -3.49 13.05 -11.79
CA VAL A 55 -2.76 11.77 -11.78
C VAL A 55 -2.71 11.18 -10.37
N VAL A 56 -2.41 11.98 -9.34
CA VAL A 56 -2.41 11.53 -7.93
C VAL A 56 -3.78 10.99 -7.53
N VAL A 57 -4.86 11.73 -7.83
CA VAL A 57 -6.23 11.30 -7.53
C VAL A 57 -6.58 10.00 -8.26
N GLY A 58 -6.20 9.89 -9.54
CA GLY A 58 -6.38 8.67 -10.32
C GLY A 58 -5.66 7.46 -9.72
N ALA A 59 -4.42 7.64 -9.25
CA ALA A 59 -3.63 6.60 -8.59
C ALA A 59 -4.27 6.10 -7.29
N LEU A 60 -4.81 7.03 -6.48
CA LEU A 60 -5.54 6.70 -5.26
C LEU A 60 -6.79 5.86 -5.56
N ILE A 61 -7.59 6.29 -6.54
CA ILE A 61 -8.80 5.56 -6.96
C ILE A 61 -8.43 4.17 -7.50
N ALA A 62 -7.45 4.09 -8.39
CA ALA A 62 -7.00 2.82 -8.97
C ALA A 62 -6.51 1.83 -7.89
N SER A 63 -5.70 2.30 -6.94
CA SER A 63 -5.22 1.47 -5.84
C SER A 63 -6.36 0.99 -4.92
N MET A 64 -7.33 1.85 -4.64
CA MET A 64 -8.50 1.49 -3.83
C MET A 64 -9.38 0.43 -4.52
N VAL A 65 -9.58 0.54 -5.83
CA VAL A 65 -10.25 -0.49 -6.64
C VAL A 65 -9.45 -1.79 -6.66
N MET A 66 -8.13 -1.73 -6.81
CA MET A 66 -7.29 -2.93 -6.76
C MET A 66 -7.37 -3.64 -5.41
N ARG A 67 -7.36 -2.88 -4.31
CA ARG A 67 -7.52 -3.41 -2.96
C ARG A 67 -8.85 -4.13 -2.80
N SER A 68 -9.96 -3.56 -3.29
CA SER A 68 -11.28 -4.20 -3.21
C SER A 68 -11.41 -5.47 -4.05
N ARG A 69 -10.57 -5.61 -5.09
CA ARG A 69 -10.46 -6.83 -5.91
C ARG A 69 -9.47 -7.87 -5.38
N GLY A 70 -8.95 -7.70 -4.15
CA GLY A 70 -8.02 -8.65 -3.54
C GLY A 70 -6.58 -8.56 -4.05
N LEU A 71 -6.23 -7.50 -4.79
CA LEU A 71 -4.85 -7.27 -5.29
C LEU A 71 -3.97 -6.53 -4.26
N GLY A 72 -4.50 -6.29 -3.06
CA GLY A 72 -3.79 -5.75 -1.90
C GLY A 72 -3.18 -6.85 -1.01
N GLN A 73 -2.89 -6.52 0.25
CA GLN A 73 -2.38 -7.53 1.20
C GLN A 73 -3.50 -8.49 1.60
N PRO A 74 -3.25 -9.82 1.58
CA PRO A 74 -4.16 -10.80 2.15
C PRO A 74 -4.33 -10.58 3.65
N LEU A 75 -5.52 -10.85 4.19
CA LEU A 75 -5.71 -10.90 5.64
C LEU A 75 -4.88 -12.06 6.23
N PRO A 76 -4.42 -11.94 7.48
CA PRO A 76 -3.81 -13.04 8.21
C PRO A 76 -4.72 -14.27 8.18
N ASP A 77 -4.17 -15.40 7.75
CA ASP A 77 -4.88 -16.67 7.76
C ASP A 77 -4.98 -17.14 9.22
N SER A 78 -6.20 -17.17 9.78
CA SER A 78 -6.45 -17.66 11.14
C SER A 78 -6.57 -19.19 11.21
N THR A 79 -6.48 -19.88 10.06
CA THR A 79 -6.50 -21.35 9.96
C THR A 79 -5.13 -21.97 9.73
N ARG A 80 -4.07 -21.15 9.65
CA ARG A 80 -2.69 -21.63 9.56
C ARG A 80 -2.26 -22.22 10.90
N ARG A 81 -1.99 -23.53 10.91
CA ARG A 81 -1.59 -24.36 12.06
C ARG A 81 -0.70 -23.59 13.05
N ASP A 82 -1.17 -23.52 14.29
CA ASP A 82 -0.44 -22.96 15.43
C ASP A 82 0.75 -23.88 15.75
N TRP A 83 1.93 -23.57 15.23
CA TRP A 83 3.16 -24.37 15.38
C TRP A 83 3.68 -24.53 16.82
N TYR A 84 2.97 -23.97 17.79
CA TYR A 84 3.29 -23.97 19.22
C TYR A 84 2.17 -24.60 20.07
N ALA A 85 1.19 -25.26 19.44
CA ALA A 85 0.06 -25.90 20.12
C ALA A 85 0.33 -27.37 20.54
N ASP A 86 1.55 -27.87 20.36
CA ASP A 86 1.98 -29.23 20.70
C ASP A 86 2.91 -29.24 21.92
#